data_AF-A0A1V5AZ26-F1
#
_entry.id   AF-A0A1V5AZ26-F1
#
_cell.length_a   1.000
_cell.length_b   1.000
_cell.length_c   1.000
_cell.angle_alpha   90.00
_cell.angle_beta   90.00
_cell.angle_gamma   90.00
#
_symmetry.space_group_name_H-M   'P 1'
#
loop_
_entity.id
_entity.type
_entity.pdbx_description
1 polymer ?
#
loop_
_entity_poly.entity_id
_entity_poly.type
_entity_poly.pdbx_seq_one_letter_code
_entity_poly.pdbx_strand_id
1 'polypeptide(L)'
;MEKITLPDVDVRVIVGREITAGGRTIWPVTRITVIKASGKSILAFEASPIAMLIIDRQGPYACPYAISISGKPMAVKEILVLAPALRDVLAKRGDAGEETGTD
;
A
#
# COMPACT_ATOMS: atom_id res chain seq x y z
N MET A 1 -42.75 10.54 -11.90
CA MET A 1 -41.34 10.84 -11.59
C MET A 1 -40.64 9.54 -11.28
N GLU A 2 -39.68 9.13 -12.10
CA GLU A 2 -38.80 8.02 -11.74
C GLU A 2 -37.89 8.45 -10.59
N LYS A 3 -37.79 7.63 -9.54
CA LYS A 3 -36.84 7.83 -8.46
C LYS A 3 -35.44 7.50 -8.99
N ILE A 4 -34.63 8.54 -9.24
CA ILE A 4 -33.20 8.37 -9.48
C ILE A 4 -32.59 7.89 -8.17
N THR A 5 -32.03 6.68 -8.17
CA THR A 5 -31.29 6.16 -7.02
C THR A 5 -29.81 6.43 -7.25
N LEU A 6 -29.15 7.10 -6.30
CA LEU A 6 -27.73 7.39 -6.40
C LEU A 6 -26.91 6.10 -6.22
N PRO A 7 -25.81 5.92 -6.99
CA PRO A 7 -24.90 4.81 -6.78
C PRO A 7 -24.20 4.88 -5.42
N ASP A 8 -23.90 3.73 -4.84
CA ASP A 8 -23.06 3.62 -3.66
C ASP A 8 -21.58 3.62 -4.07
N VAL A 9 -20.73 4.28 -3.29
CA VAL A 9 -19.27 4.33 -3.52
C VAL A 9 -18.54 3.70 -2.34
N ASP A 10 -17.78 2.64 -2.61
CA ASP A 10 -16.92 1.93 -1.64
C ASP A 10 -15.46 2.20 -1.99
N VAL A 11 -14.71 2.82 -1.08
CA VAL A 11 -13.29 3.14 -1.27
C VAL A 11 -12.46 2.29 -0.33
N ARG A 12 -11.48 1.58 -0.88
CA ARG A 12 -10.56 0.72 -0.14
C ARG A 12 -9.13 1.05 -0.51
N VAL A 13 -8.24 0.92 0.45
CA VAL A 13 -6.80 0.97 0.20
C VAL A 13 -6.24 -0.43 0.37
N ILE A 14 -5.49 -0.89 -0.63
CA ILE A 14 -4.85 -2.21 -0.63
C ILE A 14 -3.35 -2.05 -0.75
N VAL A 15 -2.63 -2.94 -0.06
CA VAL A 15 -1.19 -3.15 -0.26
C VAL A 15 -1.05 -4.26 -1.29
N GLY A 16 -0.33 -3.98 -2.37
CA GLY A 16 -0.04 -4.97 -3.40
C GLY A 16 1.03 -5.96 -2.96
N ARG A 17 1.34 -6.90 -3.85
CA ARG A 17 2.38 -7.91 -3.60
C ARG A 17 3.77 -7.28 -3.54
N GLU A 18 4.69 -7.95 -2.85
CA GLU A 18 6.12 -7.64 -2.88
C GLU A 18 6.64 -7.63 -4.32
N ILE A 19 7.33 -6.56 -4.69
CA ILE A 19 8.05 -6.45 -5.96
C ILE A 19 9.54 -6.27 -5.64
N THR A 20 10.38 -7.18 -6.12
CA THR A 20 11.83 -7.06 -6.01
C THR A 20 12.38 -6.32 -7.23
N ALA A 21 13.16 -5.27 -7.00
CA ALA A 21 13.80 -4.46 -8.05
C ALA A 21 15.25 -4.15 -7.66
N GLY A 22 16.19 -4.98 -8.12
CA GLY A 22 17.58 -4.92 -7.70
C GLY A 22 17.72 -5.16 -6.19
N GLY A 23 18.45 -4.30 -5.50
CA GLY A 23 18.58 -4.35 -4.04
C GLY A 23 17.36 -3.87 -3.26
N ARG A 24 16.23 -3.56 -3.92
CA ARG A 24 15.07 -2.93 -3.29
C ARG A 24 13.86 -3.85 -3.30
N THR A 25 13.06 -3.69 -2.26
CA THR A 25 11.75 -4.32 -2.11
C THR A 25 10.70 -3.25 -2.11
N ILE A 26 9.72 -3.36 -3.01
CA ILE A 26 8.70 -2.35 -3.24
C ILE A 26 7.34 -2.95 -2.86
N TRP A 27 6.61 -2.23 -2.03
CA TRP A 27 5.25 -2.54 -1.61
C TRP A 27 4.31 -1.44 -2.13
N PRO A 28 3.65 -1.64 -3.27
CA PRO A 28 2.78 -0.63 -3.85
C PRO A 28 1.48 -0.51 -3.04
N VAL A 29 0.96 0.71 -2.93
CA VAL A 29 -0.31 1.01 -2.29
C VAL A 29 -1.27 1.54 -3.34
N THR A 30 -2.42 0.89 -3.46
CA THR A 30 -3.45 1.20 -4.46
C THR A 30 -4.76 1.53 -3.79
N ARG A 31 -5.42 2.60 -4.24
CA ARG A 31 -6.80 2.90 -3.88
C ARG A 31 -7.72 2.25 -4.89
N ILE A 32 -8.67 1.47 -4.40
CA ILE A 32 -9.73 0.84 -5.17
C ILE A 32 -11.03 1.59 -4.86
N THR A 33 -11.63 2.20 -5.88
CA THR A 33 -12.96 2.80 -5.81
C THR A 33 -13.93 1.87 -6.52
N VAL A 34 -14.99 1.42 -5.85
CA VAL A 34 -16.02 0.55 -6.42
C VAL A 34 -17.35 1.30 -6.40
N ILE A 35 -17.93 1.48 -7.58
CA ILE A 35 -19.25 2.09 -7.76
C ILE A 35 -20.28 0.95 -7.87
N LYS A 36 -21.29 0.95 -7.00
CA LYS A 36 -22.32 -0.09 -6.94
C LYS A 36 -23.69 0.50 -7.22
N ALA A 37 -24.54 -0.23 -7.94
CA ALA A 37 -25.96 0.08 -7.98
C ALA A 37 -26.57 -0.41 -6.66
N SER A 38 -27.14 0.54 -5.89
CA SER A 38 -27.97 0.34 -4.70
C SER A 38 -27.73 -1.00 -3.97
N GLY A 39 -26.52 -1.16 -3.46
CA GLY A 39 -26.11 -2.25 -2.58
C GLY A 39 -25.82 -3.63 -3.19
N LYS A 40 -25.94 -3.89 -4.50
CA LYS A 40 -25.82 -5.29 -4.99
C LYS A 40 -24.98 -5.54 -6.24
N SER A 41 -25.00 -4.67 -7.25
CA SER A 41 -24.21 -4.91 -8.48
C SER A 41 -23.07 -3.90 -8.62
N ILE A 42 -21.87 -4.39 -8.96
CA ILE A 42 -20.75 -3.51 -9.31
C ILE A 42 -21.05 -2.92 -10.69
N LEU A 43 -21.11 -1.59 -10.76
CA LEU A 43 -21.26 -0.85 -12.02
C LEU A 43 -19.91 -0.54 -12.65
N ALA A 44 -18.95 -0.14 -11.81
CA ALA A 44 -17.61 0.23 -12.24
C ALA A 44 -16.62 0.06 -11.09
N PHE A 45 -15.35 -0.10 -11.43
CA PHE A 45 -14.27 0.00 -10.47
C PHE A 45 -13.11 0.81 -11.07
N GLU A 46 -12.40 1.53 -10.21
CA GLU A 46 -11.18 2.24 -10.54
C GLU A 46 -10.08 1.77 -9.58
N ALA A 47 -8.91 1.44 -10.14
CA ALA A 47 -7.71 1.15 -9.37
C ALA A 47 -6.67 2.24 -9.65
N SER A 48 -6.41 3.09 -8.65
CA SER A 48 -5.41 4.16 -8.76
C SER A 48 -4.24 3.85 -7.83
N PRO A 49 -3.00 3.63 -8.33
CA PRO A 49 -1.82 3.62 -7.50
C PRO A 49 -1.66 4.97 -6.81
N ILE A 50 -1.40 5.00 -5.51
CA ILE A 50 -1.32 6.26 -4.75
C ILE A 50 0.05 6.50 -4.12
N ALA A 51 0.74 5.43 -3.71
CA ALA A 51 2.06 5.50 -3.10
C ALA A 51 2.76 4.14 -3.18
N MET A 52 4.02 4.12 -2.76
CA MET A 52 4.78 2.88 -2.56
C MET A 52 5.70 3.02 -1.34
N LEU A 53 5.78 1.97 -0.54
CA LEU A 53 6.82 1.79 0.47
C LEU A 53 7.98 1.06 -0.19
N ILE A 54 9.19 1.58 -0.04
CA ILE A 54 10.40 0.99 -0.58
C ILE A 54 11.35 0.69 0.58
N ILE A 55 11.88 -0.53 0.57
CA ILE A 55 12.89 -1.00 1.51
C ILE A 55 14.14 -1.29 0.70
N ASP A 56 15.16 -0.46 0.83
CA ASP A 56 16.48 -0.76 0.28
C ASP A 56 17.14 -1.83 1.17
N ARG A 57 17.55 -2.96 0.61
CA ARG A 57 18.23 -4.05 1.31
C ARG A 57 19.76 -3.91 1.25
N GLN A 58 20.29 -2.83 0.68
CA GLN A 58 21.74 -2.62 0.61
C GLN A 58 22.28 -1.92 1.85
N GLY A 59 23.20 -2.61 2.53
CA GLY A 59 24.00 -2.08 3.64
C GLY A 59 23.31 -2.16 5.02
N PRO A 60 24.09 -1.96 6.10
CA PRO A 60 23.63 -2.11 7.48
C PRO A 60 22.63 -1.04 7.95
N TYR A 61 22.37 -0.02 7.13
CA TYR A 61 21.48 1.12 7.43
C TYR A 61 20.29 1.22 6.48
N ALA A 62 19.90 0.09 5.86
CA ALA A 62 18.67 -0.04 5.11
C ALA A 62 17.50 0.67 5.84
N CYS A 63 16.97 1.75 5.30
CA CYS A 63 15.87 2.50 5.91
C CYS A 63 14.67 2.46 4.98
N PRO A 64 13.47 2.14 5.50
CA PRO A 64 12.27 2.22 4.70
C PRO A 64 12.01 3.68 4.34
N TYR A 65 11.57 3.93 3.12
CA TYR A 65 11.12 5.24 2.67
C TYR A 65 9.86 5.10 1.81
N ALA A 66 9.09 6.17 1.69
CA ALA A 66 7.85 6.17 0.92
C ALA A 66 7.87 7.25 -0.15
N ILE A 67 7.24 6.97 -1.28
CA ILE A 67 7.10 7.90 -2.41
C ILE A 67 5.65 7.86 -2.88
N SER A 68 5.06 9.02 -3.20
CA SER A 68 3.77 9.10 -3.87
C SER A 68 3.85 8.59 -5.32
N ILE A 69 2.71 8.29 -5.95
CA ILE A 69 2.70 7.93 -7.37
C ILE A 69 3.24 9.05 -8.29
N SER A 70 3.19 10.30 -7.83
CA SER A 70 3.77 11.46 -8.53
C SER A 70 5.29 11.61 -8.33
N GLY A 71 5.94 10.66 -7.66
CA GLY A 71 7.39 10.69 -7.42
C GLY A 71 7.83 11.60 -6.27
N LYS A 72 6.89 12.16 -5.49
CA LYS A 72 7.22 13.04 -4.37
C LYS A 72 7.54 12.21 -3.12
N PRO A 73 8.59 12.57 -2.36
CA PRO A 73 8.87 11.95 -1.07
C PRO A 73 7.66 12.04 -0.14
N MET A 74 7.41 10.97 0.60
CA MET A 74 6.34 10.86 1.60
C MET A 74 6.94 10.32 2.89
N ALA A 75 6.46 10.79 4.04
CA ALA A 75 6.95 10.25 5.30
C ALA A 75 6.43 8.81 5.49
N VAL A 76 7.26 7.92 6.05
CA VAL A 76 6.83 6.54 6.31
C VAL A 76 5.58 6.51 7.21
N LYS A 77 5.50 7.38 8.21
CA LYS A 77 4.29 7.50 9.04
C LYS A 77 3.02 7.82 8.24
N GLU A 78 3.12 8.59 7.16
CA GLU A 78 1.97 8.98 6.34
C GLU A 78 1.46 7.80 5.52
N ILE A 79 2.36 7.04 4.88
CA ILE A 79 1.94 5.84 4.14
C ILE A 79 1.39 4.76 5.07
N LEU A 80 1.87 4.67 6.32
CA LEU A 80 1.32 3.76 7.33
C LEU A 80 -0.10 4.16 7.80
N VAL A 81 -0.45 5.44 7.72
CA VAL A 81 -1.83 5.91 7.96
C VAL A 81 -2.71 5.54 6.77
N LEU A 82 -2.21 5.69 5.53
CA LEU A 82 -2.94 5.32 4.32
C LEU A 82 -3.17 3.81 4.21
N ALA A 83 -2.16 3.01 4.54
CA ALA A 83 -2.16 1.56 4.42
C ALA A 83 -1.58 0.89 5.69
N PRO A 84 -2.40 0.69 6.74
CA PRO A 84 -1.95 0.12 8.00
C PRO A 84 -1.34 -1.28 7.87
N ALA A 85 -1.71 -2.07 6.86
CA ALA A 85 -1.15 -3.39 6.58
C ALA A 85 0.36 -3.37 6.30
N LEU A 86 0.93 -2.21 5.96
CA LEU A 86 2.38 -2.05 5.83
C LEU A 86 3.12 -2.14 7.18
N ARG A 87 2.43 -2.03 8.32
CA ARG A 87 3.05 -2.23 9.64
C ARG A 87 3.59 -3.65 9.78
N ASP A 88 2.85 -4.65 9.30
CA ASP A 88 3.27 -6.05 9.35
C ASP A 88 4.49 -6.31 8.45
N VAL A 89 4.59 -5.59 7.33
CA VAL A 89 5.76 -5.62 6.44
C VAL A 89 7.01 -5.09 7.16
N LEU A 90 6.86 -4.00 7.93
CA LEU A 90 7.96 -3.43 8.69
C LEU A 90 8.31 -4.26 9.94
N ALA A 91 7.33 -4.88 10.60
CA ALA A 91 7.53 -5.73 11.77
C ALA A 91 8.35 -6.98 11.41
N LYS A 92 7.98 -7.68 10.33
CA LYS A 92 8.73 -8.85 9.82
C LYS A 92 10.21 -8.56 9.53
N ARG A 93 10.54 -7.29 9.28
CA ARG A 93 11.92 -6.86 9.10
C ARG A 93 12.66 -6.69 10.43
N GLY A 94 11.98 -6.20 11.47
CA GLY A 94 12.54 -6.10 12.82
C GLY A 94 12.95 -7.46 13.36
N ASP A 95 12.08 -8.46 13.18
CA ASP A 95 12.31 -9.82 13.67
C ASP A 95 13.44 -10.54 12.90
N ALA A 96 13.58 -10.28 11.59
CA ALA A 96 14.66 -10.85 10.78
C ALA A 96 16.07 -10.27 11.11
N GLY A 97 16.15 -9.24 11.96
CA GLY A 97 17.41 -8.67 12.44
C GLY A 97 17.99 -9.37 13.68
N GLU A 98 17.24 -10.26 14.34
CA GLU A 98 17.67 -10.92 15.58
C GLU A 98 18.17 -12.37 15.36
N GLU A 99 17.95 -12.99 14.19
CA GLU A 99 18.28 -14.41 13.98
C GLU A 99 19.70 -14.71 13.44
N THR A 100 20.57 -13.72 13.22
CA THR A 100 21.95 -13.96 12.71
C THR A 100 23.04 -13.73 13.75
N GLY A 101 22.78 -14.06 15.01
CA GLY A 101 23.69 -13.80 16.13
C GLY A 101 23.98 -14.99 17.05
N THR A 102 24.18 -16.20 16.51
CA THR A 102 24.85 -17.29 17.26
C THR A 102 25.44 -18.31 16.30
N ASP A 103 26.74 -18.21 16.04
CA ASP A 103 27.78 -19.20 16.43
C ASP A 103 29.16 -18.79 15.86
#